data_AF-A0A944XYK1-F1
#
_entry.id   AF-A0A944XYK1-F1
#
_cell.length_a   1.000
_cell.length_b   1.000
_cell.length_c   1.000
_cell.angle_alpha   90.00
_cell.angle_beta   90.00
_cell.angle_gamma   90.00
#
_symmetry.space_group_name_H-M   'P 1'
#
loop_
_entity.id
_entity.type
_entity.pdbx_description
1 polymer ?
#
loop_
_entity_poly.entity_id
_entity_poly.type
_entity_poly.pdbx_seq_one_letter_code
_entity_poly.pdbx_strand_id
1 'polypeptide(L)' 'MPDVTQEQVLEALKAVTDPDRGGNIVDLDMLQGLTVKDGKVSFAI' A
#
# COMPACT_ATOMS: atom_id res chain seq x y z
N MET A 1 -5.05 -18.29 -11.13
CA MET A 1 -4.27 -17.04 -11.29
C MET A 1 -3.78 -16.69 -9.90
N PRO A 2 -2.55 -16.20 -9.69
CA PRO A 2 -2.16 -15.78 -8.34
C PRO A 2 -3.03 -14.59 -7.95
N ASP A 3 -3.91 -14.80 -6.98
CA ASP A 3 -4.69 -13.73 -6.38
C ASP A 3 -3.72 -12.73 -5.77
N VAL A 4 -3.87 -11.45 -6.13
CA VAL A 4 -3.06 -10.37 -5.56
C VAL A 4 -3.21 -10.41 -4.04
N THR A 5 -2.10 -10.48 -3.31
CA THR A 5 -2.11 -10.53 -1.85
C THR A 5 -1.91 -9.14 -1.25
N GLN A 6 -2.36 -8.98 0.00
CA GLN A 6 -2.15 -7.74 0.75
C GLN A 6 -0.65 -7.39 0.87
N GLU A 7 0.21 -8.38 1.06
CA GLU A 7 1.66 -8.20 1.17
C GLU A 7 2.26 -7.69 -0.14
N GLN A 8 1.84 -8.22 -1.29
CA GLN A 8 2.30 -7.72 -2.60
C GLN A 8 1.92 -6.26 -2.81
N VAL A 9 0.71 -5.89 -2.41
CA VAL A 9 0.25 -4.50 -2.51
C VAL A 9 1.02 -3.61 -1.54
N LEU A 10 1.25 -4.07 -0.31
CA LEU A 10 1.97 -3.31 0.69
C LEU A 10 3.42 -3.04 0.25
N GLU A 11 4.10 -4.04 -0.29
CA GLU A 11 5.45 -3.89 -0.86
C GLU A 11 5.46 -2.93 -2.07
N ALA A 12 4.43 -2.97 -2.92
CA ALA A 12 4.29 -1.99 -4.00
C ALA A 12 4.08 -0.56 -3.48
N LEU A 13 3.30 -0.39 -2.41
CA LEU A 13 3.06 0.92 -1.78
C LEU A 13 4.30 1.45 -1.06
N LYS A 14 5.21 0.60 -0.56
CA LYS A 14 6.52 1.02 -0.01
C LYS A 14 7.42 1.69 -1.06
N ALA A 15 7.21 1.41 -2.34
CA ALA A 15 7.94 2.11 -3.40
C ALA A 15 7.44 3.56 -3.60
N VAL A 16 6.29 3.93 -3.02
CA VAL A 16 5.76 5.29 -3.05
C VAL A 16 6.35 6.08 -1.88
N THR A 17 7.28 6.98 -2.21
CA THR A 17 7.92 7.89 -1.27
C THR A 17 7.22 9.24 -1.22
N ASP A 18 7.01 9.72 0.00
CA ASP A 18 6.54 11.08 0.29
C ASP A 18 7.75 12.04 0.24
N PRO A 19 7.77 13.01 -0.69
CA PRO A 19 8.89 13.92 -0.85
C PRO A 19 9.01 14.95 0.28
N ASP A 20 7.91 15.24 1.00
CA ASP A 20 7.91 16.22 2.10
C ASP A 20 8.46 15.59 3.39
N ARG A 21 8.12 14.31 3.63
CA ARG A 21 8.52 13.55 4.83
C ARG A 21 9.79 12.72 4.64
N GLY A 22 10.22 12.48 3.41
CA GLY A 22 11.45 11.75 3.09
C GLY A 22 11.40 10.25 3.40
N GLY A 23 10.21 9.66 3.45
CA GLY A 23 9.98 8.24 3.75
C GLY A 23 8.89 7.65 2.87
N ASN A 24 8.65 6.34 2.94
CA ASN A 24 7.55 5.73 2.19
C ASN A 24 6.21 5.85 2.92
N ILE A 25 5.11 5.90 2.17
CA ILE A 25 3.77 6.10 2.73
C ILE A 25 3.33 4.99 3.71
N VAL A 26 3.98 3.81 3.65
CA VAL A 26 3.69 2.67 4.53
C VAL A 26 4.37 2.86 5.89
N ASP A 27 5.67 3.12 5.90
CA ASP A 27 6.49 3.33 7.10
C ASP A 27 6.17 4.66 7.79
N LEU A 28 5.64 5.63 7.02
CA LEU A 28 5.12 6.89 7.55
C LEU A 28 3.72 6.76 8.18
N ASP A 29 3.17 5.53 8.25
CA ASP A 29 1.84 5.22 8.78
C ASP A 29 0.73 6.07 8.13
N MET A 30 0.91 6.42 6.85
CA MET A 30 -0.06 7.25 6.11
C MET A 30 -1.23 6.40 5.61
N LEU A 31 -1.05 5.10 5.41
CA LEU A 31 -2.11 4.20 4.98
C LEU A 31 -3.07 3.89 6.13
N GLN A 32 -4.23 4.54 6.12
CA GLN A 32 -5.28 4.32 7.13
C GLN A 32 -6.06 3.03 6.91
N GLY A 33 -5.98 2.45 5.71
CA GLY A 33 -6.61 1.17 5.40
C GLY A 33 -6.18 0.59 4.07
N LEU A 34 -6.06 -0.72 4.01
CA LEU A 34 -5.79 -1.49 2.79
C LEU A 34 -6.70 -2.72 2.77
N THR A 35 -7.49 -2.88 1.72
CA THR A 35 -8.36 -4.04 1.49
C THR A 35 -8.07 -4.62 0.13
N VAL A 36 -7.88 -5.94 0.09
CA VAL A 36 -7.76 -6.71 -1.16
C VAL A 36 -8.89 -7.71 -1.23
N LYS A 37 -9.76 -7.57 -2.22
CA LYS A 37 -10.94 -8.43 -2.40
C LYS A 37 -11.17 -8.71 -3.87
N ASP A 38 -11.20 -9.99 -4.25
CA ASP A 38 -11.45 -10.44 -5.63
C ASP A 38 -10.49 -9.77 -6.65
N GLY A 39 -9.22 -9.60 -6.29
CA GLY A 39 -8.21 -8.90 -7.10
C GLY A 39 -8.39 -7.38 -7.17
N LYS A 40 -9.37 -6.80 -6.48
CA LYS A 40 -9.53 -5.35 -6.33
C LYS A 40 -8.78 -4.89 -5.08
N VAL A 41 -7.99 -3.85 -5.27
CA VAL A 41 -7.25 -3.17 -4.22
C VAL A 41 -7.96 -1.86 -3.89
N SER A 42 -8.23 -1.63 -2.61
CA SER A 42 -8.76 -0.36 -2.11
C SER A 42 -7.91 0.10 -0.94
N PHE A 43 -7.45 1.34 -0.97
CA PHE A 43 -6.66 1.93 0.10
C PHE A 43 -7.16 3.33 0.45
N ALA A 44 -6.88 3.77 1.66
CA ALA A 44 -7.17 5.11 2.17
C ALA A 44 -5.88 5.71 2.77
N ILE A 45 -5.68 7.01 2.54
CA ILE A 45 -4.51 7.79 2.98
C ILE A 45 -5.01 9.10 3.59
#